data_AF-A0A1V2DPP4-F1
#
_entry.id   AF-A0A1V2DPP4-F1
#
_cell.length_a   1.000
_cell.length_b   1.000
_cell.length_c   1.000
_cell.angle_alpha   90.00
_cell.angle_beta   90.00
_cell.angle_gamma   90.00
#
_symmetry.space_group_name_H-M   'P 1'
#
loop_
_entity.id
_entity.type
_entity.pdbx_description
1 polymer ?
#
loop_
_entity_poly.entity_id
_entity_poly.type
_entity_poly.pdbx_seq_one_letter_code
_entity_poly.pdbx_strand_id
1 'polypeptide(L)'
;MRLIQFEDQPGFAKNVAVGLEWMTTNTKEFKNIRKALGSQNKEWLTLASSNPSTKEMLNYGVVDRGALPQGSCVSLAAWLALSFRQGAILAVEEVEDKQEGLSKYWMCLINDGQVLAGTDILEDDWDTVEEFALGSVEALGDEQLGYVGNAANRLSFVSAEAEHPNLADVLDRAAFRKARFRGGENSGARNRVAFFGLIVLVVGSVGWYGMNAYLDAKNIESQQQRNRENQIERAREEYQNILNDLGGMAQAGPTIRTMWKSVLFPTETRIGGWELEAIECAEKDCQIQYKNTDLTLPEKLQTRLDGFCDSLTIDAEGIVGICAKGYEDTPIAHLGELPIVTDEQIIDVLLTKADLDRLLAGFMTLARMAQGSAYAINSAVEYPFRGSRWLPDARVFRQGEWSLVVPVKYIDSIGILFDQFRGVAVSTLSLNWNSRMVELRGIYVTGEEISNEG
;
A
#
# COMPACT_ATOMS: atom_id res chain seq x y z
N MET A 1 4.53 20.79 -14.44
CA MET A 1 5.77 21.00 -15.23
C MET A 1 6.57 22.16 -14.64
N ARG A 2 7.85 21.91 -14.38
CA ARG A 2 8.82 22.85 -13.80
C ARG A 2 10.11 22.85 -14.63
N LEU A 3 10.83 23.95 -14.64
CA LEU A 3 12.13 24.05 -15.31
C LEU A 3 13.24 23.87 -14.28
N ILE A 4 14.19 23.01 -14.57
CA ILE A 4 15.26 22.66 -13.62
C ILE A 4 16.65 22.82 -14.23
N GLN A 5 17.65 22.74 -13.36
CA GLN A 5 19.05 22.53 -13.69
C GLN A 5 19.64 21.43 -12.79
N PHE A 6 20.42 20.51 -13.35
CA PHE A 6 21.07 19.45 -12.59
C PHE A 6 22.58 19.50 -12.75
N GLU A 7 23.30 18.73 -11.93
CA GLU A 7 24.76 18.68 -11.93
C GLU A 7 25.31 18.20 -13.28
N ASP A 8 26.40 18.82 -13.75
CA ASP A 8 27.03 18.52 -15.04
C ASP A 8 26.08 18.56 -16.26
N GLN A 9 24.97 19.31 -16.16
CA GLN A 9 24.01 19.45 -17.24
C GLN A 9 24.70 19.91 -18.54
N PRO A 10 24.54 19.16 -19.65
CA PRO A 10 25.20 19.51 -20.90
C PRO A 10 24.81 20.90 -21.39
N GLY A 11 25.78 21.75 -21.75
CA GLY A 11 25.53 23.16 -22.11
C GLY A 11 24.59 23.39 -23.31
N PHE A 12 24.28 22.36 -24.09
CA PHE A 12 23.26 22.42 -25.16
C PHE A 12 21.82 22.26 -24.65
N ALA A 13 21.62 21.73 -23.44
CA ALA A 13 20.32 21.49 -22.83
C ALA A 13 19.94 22.66 -21.91
N LYS A 14 19.64 23.83 -22.46
CA LYS A 14 19.42 25.04 -21.63
C LYS A 14 18.12 25.04 -20.82
N ASN A 15 17.05 24.49 -21.39
CA ASN A 15 15.73 24.41 -20.75
C ASN A 15 15.33 22.95 -20.63
N VAL A 16 15.44 22.40 -19.43
CA VAL A 16 15.06 21.03 -19.07
C VAL A 16 13.79 21.10 -18.23
N ALA A 17 12.77 20.35 -18.62
CA ALA A 17 11.47 20.30 -17.97
C ALA A 17 11.23 18.93 -17.32
N VAL A 18 10.64 18.97 -16.13
CA VAL A 18 10.21 17.82 -15.32
C VAL A 18 8.77 18.00 -14.86
N GLY A 19 8.17 16.99 -14.24
CA GLY A 19 6.81 17.12 -13.70
C GLY A 19 5.75 17.11 -14.81
N LEU A 20 5.93 16.24 -15.82
CA LEU A 20 4.93 16.02 -16.86
C LEU A 20 3.94 14.94 -16.41
N GLU A 21 2.69 15.10 -16.84
CA GLU A 21 1.70 14.04 -16.70
C GLU A 21 1.86 13.03 -17.84
N TRP A 22 2.22 11.79 -17.48
CA TRP A 22 2.46 10.70 -18.41
C TRP A 22 1.30 9.70 -18.40
N MET A 23 0.82 9.33 -19.59
CA MET A 23 -0.27 8.39 -19.78
C MET A 23 0.10 7.34 -20.82
N THR A 24 -0.51 6.16 -20.75
CA THR A 24 -0.27 5.06 -21.70
C THR A 24 -1.57 4.67 -22.40
N THR A 25 -1.54 4.53 -23.72
CA THR A 25 -2.69 4.17 -24.57
C THR A 25 -2.21 3.36 -25.77
N ASN A 26 -3.11 2.73 -26.52
CA ASN A 26 -2.70 2.09 -27.78
C ASN A 26 -2.51 3.11 -28.92
N THR A 27 -1.74 2.71 -29.93
CA THR A 27 -1.39 3.57 -31.07
C THR A 27 -2.60 4.06 -31.88
N LYS A 28 -3.71 3.30 -31.89
CA LYS A 28 -4.92 3.65 -32.65
C LYS A 28 -5.70 4.76 -31.93
N GLU A 29 -5.92 4.61 -30.63
CA GLU A 29 -6.59 5.59 -29.77
C GLU A 29 -5.82 6.91 -29.70
N PHE A 30 -4.48 6.84 -29.65
CA PHE A 30 -3.65 8.02 -29.61
C PHE A 30 -3.89 8.99 -30.79
N LYS A 31 -4.30 8.48 -31.96
CA LYS A 31 -4.64 9.36 -33.11
C LYS A 31 -5.81 10.30 -32.81
N ASN A 32 -6.77 9.85 -32.00
CA ASN A 32 -7.92 10.64 -31.59
C ASN A 32 -7.53 11.59 -30.45
N ILE A 33 -6.81 11.09 -29.44
CA ILE A 33 -6.29 11.89 -28.32
C ILE A 33 -5.44 13.05 -28.83
N ARG A 34 -4.54 12.79 -29.79
CA ARG A 34 -3.69 13.80 -30.40
C ARG A 34 -4.47 14.98 -30.99
N LYS A 35 -5.63 14.73 -31.62
CA LYS A 35 -6.48 15.80 -32.16
C LYS A 35 -7.08 16.64 -31.04
N ALA A 36 -7.54 15.99 -29.97
CA ALA A 36 -8.08 16.67 -28.79
C ALA A 36 -7.02 17.54 -28.11
N LEU A 37 -5.81 17.00 -27.86
CA LEU A 37 -4.69 17.75 -27.28
C LEU A 37 -4.34 18.99 -28.11
N GLY A 38 -4.31 18.85 -29.43
CA GLY A 38 -4.08 19.98 -30.34
C GLY A 38 -5.16 21.07 -30.23
N SER A 39 -6.42 20.69 -30.06
CA SER A 39 -7.53 21.65 -29.87
C SER A 39 -7.51 22.36 -28.51
N GLN A 40 -6.91 21.73 -27.50
CA GLN A 40 -6.77 22.26 -26.14
C GLN A 40 -5.48 23.09 -25.96
N ASN A 41 -4.77 23.41 -27.05
CA ASN A 41 -3.47 24.10 -27.00
C ASN A 41 -2.42 23.40 -26.11
N LYS A 42 -2.53 22.07 -26.01
CA LYS A 42 -1.54 21.23 -25.34
C LYS A 42 -0.46 20.81 -26.33
N GLU A 43 0.72 20.56 -25.78
CA GLU A 43 1.83 19.96 -26.47
C GLU A 43 2.18 18.62 -25.82
N TRP A 44 2.75 17.70 -26.59
CA TRP A 44 2.99 16.35 -26.12
C TRP A 44 4.26 15.74 -26.69
N LEU A 45 4.79 14.74 -25.98
CA LEU A 45 5.84 13.83 -26.41
C LEU A 45 5.30 12.41 -26.42
N THR A 46 5.90 11.53 -27.22
CA THR A 46 5.49 10.12 -27.31
C THR A 46 6.71 9.22 -27.22
N LEU A 47 6.59 8.17 -26.43
CA LEU A 47 7.55 7.11 -26.20
C LEU A 47 6.91 5.78 -26.59
N ALA A 48 7.62 5.02 -27.42
CA ALA A 48 7.19 3.68 -27.82
C ALA A 48 7.94 2.67 -26.96
N SER A 49 7.20 1.67 -26.46
CA SER A 49 7.78 0.54 -25.75
C SER A 49 8.76 -0.22 -26.63
N SER A 50 9.89 -0.63 -26.06
CA SER A 50 10.78 -1.60 -26.70
C SER A 50 10.35 -3.05 -26.47
N ASN A 51 9.47 -3.28 -25.50
CA ASN A 51 8.99 -4.59 -25.13
C ASN A 51 8.07 -5.16 -26.23
N PRO A 52 8.36 -6.34 -26.79
CA PRO A 52 7.53 -6.94 -27.84
C PRO A 52 6.07 -7.14 -27.43
N SER A 53 5.81 -7.40 -26.14
CA SER A 53 4.46 -7.63 -25.60
C SER A 53 3.61 -6.36 -25.53
N THR A 54 4.24 -5.19 -25.39
CA THR A 54 3.55 -3.88 -25.30
C THR A 54 3.85 -2.97 -26.48
N LYS A 55 4.35 -3.53 -27.59
CA LYS A 55 4.75 -2.79 -28.80
C LYS A 55 3.63 -1.93 -29.42
N GLU A 56 2.38 -2.29 -29.20
CA GLU A 56 1.22 -1.52 -29.69
C GLU A 56 0.85 -0.32 -28.79
N MET A 57 1.43 -0.26 -27.59
CA MET A 57 1.23 0.80 -26.60
C MET A 57 2.18 1.98 -26.83
N LEU A 58 1.65 3.18 -26.61
CA LEU A 58 2.35 4.46 -26.61
C LEU A 58 2.20 5.11 -25.24
N ASN A 59 3.32 5.50 -24.67
CA ASN A 59 3.39 6.33 -23.50
C ASN A 59 3.56 7.78 -23.96
N TYR A 60 2.80 8.72 -23.43
CA TYR A 60 2.83 10.11 -23.87
C TYR A 60 2.74 11.07 -22.70
N GLY A 61 3.59 12.09 -22.72
CA GLY A 61 3.65 13.15 -21.72
C GLY A 61 3.04 14.42 -22.29
N VAL A 62 2.26 15.15 -21.49
CA VAL A 62 1.51 16.34 -21.94
C VAL A 62 1.94 17.58 -21.15
N VAL A 63 1.92 18.73 -21.83
CA VAL A 63 2.19 20.04 -21.23
C VAL A 63 1.36 21.14 -21.89
N ASP A 64 1.06 22.20 -21.16
CA ASP A 64 0.49 23.41 -21.76
C ASP A 64 1.51 24.10 -22.66
N ARG A 65 1.14 24.39 -23.92
CA ARG A 65 2.04 25.11 -24.82
C ARG A 65 2.45 26.47 -24.25
N GLY A 66 1.55 27.12 -23.50
CA GLY A 66 1.84 28.40 -22.83
C GLY A 66 2.84 28.30 -21.67
N ALA A 67 3.07 27.11 -21.13
CA ALA A 67 4.05 26.90 -20.06
C ALA A 67 5.47 26.71 -20.61
N LEU A 68 5.63 26.40 -21.90
CA LEU A 68 6.95 26.18 -22.50
C LEU A 68 7.72 27.50 -22.64
N PRO A 69 9.00 27.53 -22.23
CA PRO A 69 9.84 28.72 -22.41
C PRO A 69 10.10 28.98 -23.90
N GLN A 70 10.45 30.22 -24.23
CA GLN A 70 10.90 30.55 -25.58
C GLN A 70 12.19 29.79 -25.92
N GLY A 71 12.22 29.15 -27.09
CA GLY A 71 13.34 28.33 -27.55
C GLY A 71 13.20 26.83 -27.28
N SER A 72 14.29 26.07 -27.42
CA SER A 72 14.25 24.61 -27.25
C SER A 72 14.04 24.23 -25.79
N CYS A 73 13.00 23.47 -25.51
CA CYS A 73 12.74 22.84 -24.21
C CYS A 73 12.69 21.32 -24.38
N VAL A 74 13.30 20.58 -23.45
CA VAL A 74 13.38 19.11 -23.44
C VAL A 74 12.72 18.56 -22.18
N SER A 75 12.01 17.44 -22.27
CA SER A 75 11.59 16.70 -21.07
C SER A 75 12.72 15.80 -20.58
N LEU A 76 13.07 15.87 -19.29
CA LEU A 76 14.12 15.03 -18.70
C LEU A 76 13.71 13.56 -18.68
N ALA A 77 12.49 13.26 -18.22
CA ALA A 77 11.92 11.92 -18.22
C ALA A 77 11.92 11.30 -19.63
N ALA A 78 11.51 12.07 -20.66
CA ALA A 78 11.56 11.62 -22.04
C ALA A 78 12.99 11.39 -22.53
N TRP A 79 13.93 12.26 -22.17
CA TRP A 79 15.33 12.15 -22.55
C TRP A 79 15.97 10.90 -21.95
N LEU A 80 15.72 10.64 -20.67
CA LEU A 80 16.17 9.43 -20.00
C LEU A 80 15.56 8.17 -20.63
N ALA A 81 14.24 8.12 -20.82
CA ALA A 81 13.55 7.00 -21.45
C ALA A 81 14.02 6.69 -22.88
N LEU A 82 14.40 7.73 -23.63
CA LEU A 82 14.90 7.56 -24.99
C LEU A 82 16.36 7.10 -25.03
N SER A 83 17.13 7.37 -23.98
CA SER A 83 18.50 6.91 -23.76
C SER A 83 18.52 5.45 -23.30
N PHE A 84 17.56 5.06 -22.45
CA PHE A 84 17.38 3.71 -21.94
C PHE A 84 16.14 3.04 -22.47
N ARG A 85 16.31 2.36 -23.61
CA ARG A 85 15.20 1.73 -24.31
C ARG A 85 14.76 0.41 -23.71
N GLN A 86 15.60 -0.28 -22.94
CA GLN A 86 15.33 -1.63 -22.43
C GLN A 86 15.62 -1.68 -20.94
N GLY A 87 14.87 -2.51 -20.22
CA GLY A 87 15.00 -2.67 -18.78
C GLY A 87 14.32 -1.56 -17.99
N ALA A 88 14.41 -1.66 -16.66
CA ALA A 88 13.83 -0.69 -15.74
C ALA A 88 14.95 0.16 -15.12
N ILE A 89 14.69 1.46 -14.95
CA ILE A 89 15.61 2.39 -14.28
C ILE A 89 14.82 3.32 -13.36
N LEU A 90 15.31 3.47 -12.13
CA LEU A 90 14.91 4.54 -11.23
C LEU A 90 16.00 5.61 -11.25
N ALA A 91 15.61 6.82 -11.66
CA ALA A 91 16.47 7.98 -11.56
C ALA A 91 16.07 8.85 -10.38
N VAL A 92 17.03 9.20 -9.54
CA VAL A 92 16.88 10.16 -8.45
C VAL A 92 18.05 11.14 -8.50
N GLU A 93 17.73 12.40 -8.78
CA GLU A 93 18.71 13.45 -9.01
C GLU A 93 18.38 14.68 -8.17
N GLU A 94 19.40 15.25 -7.52
CA GLU A 94 19.30 16.56 -6.89
C GLU A 94 19.41 17.67 -7.94
N VAL A 95 18.40 18.54 -8.02
CA VAL A 95 18.24 19.55 -9.07
C VAL A 95 17.86 20.92 -8.49
N GLU A 96 18.28 21.99 -9.16
CA GLU A 96 17.86 23.36 -8.86
C GLU A 96 16.58 23.70 -9.64
N ASP A 97 15.51 24.06 -8.94
CA ASP A 97 14.29 24.59 -9.57
C ASP A 97 14.53 26.03 -10.05
N LYS A 98 14.51 26.27 -11.36
CA LYS A 98 14.78 27.60 -11.94
C LYS A 98 13.72 28.65 -11.61
N GLN A 99 12.54 28.24 -11.13
CA GLN A 99 11.48 29.17 -10.74
C GLN A 99 11.63 29.63 -9.28
N GLU A 100 12.08 28.75 -8.40
CA GLU A 100 12.18 29.01 -6.95
C GLU A 100 13.62 29.24 -6.46
N GLY A 101 14.62 28.81 -7.22
CA GLY A 101 16.04 28.89 -6.85
C GLY A 101 16.41 27.97 -5.67
N LEU A 102 15.63 26.90 -5.46
CA LEU A 102 15.82 25.95 -4.37
C LEU A 102 16.28 24.59 -4.92
N SER A 103 17.13 23.91 -4.14
CA SER A 103 17.46 22.50 -4.41
C SER A 103 16.24 21.63 -4.10
N LYS A 104 15.94 20.70 -5.00
CA LYS A 104 14.85 19.73 -4.94
C LYS A 104 15.32 18.40 -5.50
N TYR A 105 14.54 17.35 -5.29
CA TYR A 105 14.81 16.02 -5.80
C TYR A 105 13.85 15.71 -6.93
N TRP A 106 14.41 15.44 -8.11
CA TRP A 106 13.67 14.88 -9.21
C TRP A 106 13.74 13.35 -9.12
N MET A 107 12.57 12.72 -9.16
CA MET A 107 12.45 11.28 -9.29
C MET A 107 11.81 10.97 -10.64
N CYS A 108 12.20 9.87 -11.26
CA CYS A 108 11.49 9.32 -12.41
C CYS A 108 11.81 7.85 -12.59
N LEU A 109 10.80 7.07 -12.93
CA LEU A 109 10.98 5.67 -13.27
C LEU A 109 10.71 5.42 -14.75
N ILE A 110 11.66 4.73 -15.39
CA ILE A 110 11.58 4.27 -16.77
C ILE A 110 11.46 2.75 -16.79
N ASN A 111 10.56 2.21 -17.60
CA ASN A 111 10.51 0.78 -17.91
C ASN A 111 10.39 0.57 -19.42
N ASP A 112 11.33 -0.19 -20.01
CA ASP A 112 11.38 -0.53 -21.43
C ASP A 112 11.21 0.69 -22.37
N GLY A 113 11.84 1.80 -22.00
CA GLY A 113 11.82 3.07 -22.74
C GLY A 113 10.54 3.87 -22.60
N GLN A 114 9.71 3.58 -21.59
CA GLN A 114 8.49 4.32 -21.24
C GLN A 114 8.60 4.90 -19.83
N VAL A 115 8.01 6.07 -19.60
CA VAL A 115 7.94 6.67 -18.27
C VAL A 115 6.76 6.08 -17.53
N LEU A 116 6.98 5.60 -16.31
CA LEU A 116 5.90 5.12 -15.46
C LEU A 116 5.04 6.32 -14.99
N ALA A 117 3.72 6.19 -15.16
CA ALA A 117 2.79 7.25 -14.80
C ALA A 117 2.92 7.62 -13.31
N GLY A 118 2.90 8.92 -13.01
CA GLY A 118 3.03 9.43 -11.64
C GLY A 118 4.45 9.45 -11.08
N THR A 119 5.47 9.04 -11.84
CA THR A 119 6.84 9.01 -11.32
C THR A 119 7.72 10.18 -11.73
N ASP A 120 7.41 10.93 -12.78
CA ASP A 120 8.14 12.16 -13.16
C ASP A 120 7.73 13.30 -12.21
N ILE A 121 8.30 13.33 -11.01
CA ILE A 121 7.93 14.24 -9.92
C ILE A 121 9.13 15.08 -9.47
N LEU A 122 8.84 16.19 -8.77
CA LEU A 122 9.85 17.11 -8.24
C LEU A 122 9.44 17.52 -6.83
N GLU A 123 10.14 17.01 -5.82
CA GLU A 123 9.80 17.17 -4.40
C GLU A 123 10.96 17.83 -3.63
N ASP A 124 10.64 18.58 -2.58
CA ASP A 124 11.64 19.22 -1.70
C ASP A 124 11.98 18.38 -0.46
N ASP A 125 11.09 17.46 -0.07
CA ASP A 125 11.28 16.54 1.04
C ASP A 125 11.87 15.19 0.59
N TRP A 126 12.97 14.78 1.23
CA TRP A 126 13.66 13.53 0.91
C TRP A 126 12.85 12.31 1.35
N ASP A 127 12.22 12.35 2.51
CA ASP A 127 11.46 11.21 3.05
C ASP A 127 10.31 10.85 2.10
N THR A 128 9.63 11.87 1.56
CA THR A 128 8.62 11.71 0.52
C THR A 128 9.19 11.05 -0.75
N VAL A 129 10.36 11.49 -1.24
CA VAL A 129 11.02 10.91 -2.43
C VAL A 129 11.38 9.45 -2.21
N GLU A 130 11.90 9.13 -1.03
CA GLU A 130 12.30 7.77 -0.65
C GLU A 130 11.08 6.84 -0.53
N GLU A 131 9.97 7.31 0.06
CA GLU A 131 8.70 6.57 0.12
C GLU A 131 8.14 6.30 -1.28
N PHE A 132 8.10 7.32 -2.15
CA PHE A 132 7.66 7.17 -3.54
C PHE A 132 8.56 6.24 -4.34
N ALA A 133 9.87 6.33 -4.15
CA ALA A 133 10.84 5.47 -4.80
C ALA A 133 10.65 4.01 -4.37
N LEU A 134 10.59 3.75 -3.05
CA LEU A 134 10.37 2.42 -2.50
C LEU A 134 9.07 1.81 -3.01
N GLY A 135 7.96 2.55 -2.91
CA GLY A 135 6.66 2.10 -3.41
C GLY A 135 6.65 1.82 -4.92
N SER A 136 7.39 2.61 -5.71
CA SER A 136 7.50 2.42 -7.15
C SER A 136 8.35 1.18 -7.50
N VAL A 137 9.45 0.94 -6.78
CA VAL A 137 10.28 -0.27 -6.94
C VAL A 137 9.49 -1.52 -6.54
N GLU A 138 8.77 -1.48 -5.42
CA GLU A 138 7.89 -2.57 -4.99
C GLU A 138 6.83 -2.92 -6.04
N ALA A 139 6.22 -1.89 -6.66
CA ALA A 139 5.15 -2.07 -7.63
C ALA A 139 5.61 -2.70 -8.96
N LEU A 140 6.86 -2.48 -9.38
CA LEU A 140 7.40 -3.08 -10.60
C LEU A 140 7.96 -4.49 -10.40
N GLY A 141 8.28 -4.83 -9.16
CA GLY A 141 9.08 -6.01 -8.84
C GLY A 141 10.57 -5.76 -9.08
N ASP A 142 11.39 -6.35 -8.25
CA ASP A 142 12.85 -6.13 -8.14
C ASP A 142 13.67 -6.72 -9.31
N GLU A 143 13.09 -6.81 -10.51
CA GLU A 143 13.76 -7.30 -11.71
C GLU A 143 14.76 -6.26 -12.22
N GLN A 144 16.06 -6.47 -11.98
CA GLN A 144 17.20 -5.75 -12.60
C GLN A 144 16.99 -4.23 -12.79
N LEU A 145 16.52 -3.55 -11.75
CA LEU A 145 16.35 -2.10 -11.76
C LEU A 145 17.72 -1.42 -11.72
N GLY A 146 18.03 -0.62 -12.73
CA GLY A 146 19.18 0.27 -12.72
C GLY A 146 18.90 1.52 -11.88
N TYR A 147 19.90 1.99 -11.15
CA TYR A 147 19.81 3.23 -10.35
C TYR A 147 20.69 4.30 -10.99
N VAL A 148 20.13 5.49 -11.22
CA VAL A 148 20.82 6.59 -11.90
C VAL A 148 20.64 7.89 -11.11
N GLY A 149 21.68 8.70 -11.08
CA GLY A 149 21.63 10.05 -10.53
C GLY A 149 22.32 10.17 -9.18
N ASN A 150 22.75 11.39 -8.88
CA ASN A 150 23.64 11.68 -7.75
C ASN A 150 23.00 11.49 -6.37
N ALA A 151 21.66 11.42 -6.30
CA ALA A 151 20.90 11.18 -5.08
C ALA A 151 20.43 9.73 -4.94
N ALA A 152 20.54 8.91 -5.99
CA ALA A 152 20.11 7.51 -5.96
C ALA A 152 20.88 6.65 -4.94
N ASN A 153 22.13 7.00 -4.65
CA ASN A 153 22.97 6.34 -3.64
C ASN A 153 22.53 6.61 -2.19
N ARG A 154 21.61 7.56 -1.97
CA ARG A 154 21.07 7.90 -0.64
C ARG A 154 19.85 7.05 -0.27
N LEU A 155 19.27 6.32 -1.22
CA LEU A 155 18.11 5.46 -1.00
C LEU A 155 18.48 4.28 -0.09
N SER A 156 17.75 4.08 1.02
CA SER A 156 18.07 3.06 2.02
C SER A 156 18.01 1.62 1.53
N PHE A 157 17.20 1.36 0.49
CA PHE A 157 17.00 0.04 -0.10
C PHE A 157 17.98 -0.26 -1.26
N VAL A 158 18.84 0.70 -1.62
CA VAL A 158 19.85 0.51 -2.66
C VAL A 158 21.15 0.03 -2.01
N SER A 159 21.68 -1.09 -2.49
CA SER A 159 22.95 -1.64 -1.99
C SER A 159 24.10 -0.67 -2.24
N ALA A 160 24.97 -0.48 -1.25
CA ALA A 160 26.19 0.33 -1.37
C ALA A 160 27.18 -0.19 -2.44
N GLU A 161 27.01 -1.44 -2.89
CA GLU A 161 27.85 -2.06 -3.93
C GLU A 161 27.29 -1.87 -5.35
N ALA A 162 26.09 -1.31 -5.50
CA ALA A 162 25.48 -1.09 -6.81
C ALA A 162 26.11 0.12 -7.52
N GLU A 163 26.25 0.05 -8.84
CA GLU A 163 26.75 1.17 -9.64
C GLU A 163 25.66 2.24 -9.78
N HIS A 164 26.04 3.51 -9.52
CA HIS A 164 25.15 4.68 -9.58
C HIS A 164 25.77 5.75 -10.47
N PRO A 165 25.71 5.60 -11.80
CA PRO A 165 26.24 6.61 -12.69
C PRO A 165 25.46 7.93 -12.53
N ASN A 166 26.16 9.05 -12.68
CA ASN A 166 25.53 10.36 -12.70
C ASN A 166 24.55 10.46 -13.86
N LEU A 167 23.48 11.24 -13.66
CA LEU A 167 22.45 11.40 -14.68
C LEU A 167 23.02 11.99 -15.98
N ALA A 168 23.94 12.95 -15.89
CA ALA A 168 24.57 13.56 -17.06
C ALA A 168 25.34 12.56 -17.94
N ASP A 169 25.96 11.54 -17.33
CA ASP A 169 26.82 10.57 -18.03
C ASP A 169 26.03 9.58 -18.87
N VAL A 170 24.77 9.35 -18.51
CA VAL A 170 23.91 8.35 -19.17
C VAL A 170 22.94 8.95 -20.18
N LEU A 171 22.80 10.28 -20.21
CA LEU A 171 21.90 10.98 -21.12
C LEU A 171 22.49 11.10 -22.54
N ASP A 172 21.89 10.40 -23.50
CA ASP A 172 22.38 10.38 -24.88
C ASP A 172 22.01 11.67 -25.65
N ARG A 173 22.97 12.20 -26.40
CA ARG A 173 22.78 13.39 -27.23
C ARG A 173 21.78 13.17 -28.39
N ALA A 174 21.68 11.95 -28.93
CA ALA A 174 20.69 11.68 -29.97
C ALA A 174 19.26 11.59 -29.39
N ALA A 175 19.13 11.08 -28.16
CA ALA A 175 17.88 11.08 -27.40
C ALA A 175 17.37 12.50 -27.08
N PHE A 176 18.26 13.45 -26.76
CA PHE A 176 17.91 14.86 -26.51
C PHE A 176 17.03 15.47 -27.62
N ARG A 177 17.38 15.22 -28.89
CA ARG A 177 16.65 15.76 -30.04
C ARG A 177 15.22 15.22 -30.14
N LYS A 178 15.01 13.99 -29.69
CA LYS A 178 13.70 13.31 -29.72
C LYS A 178 12.83 13.65 -28.51
N ALA A 179 13.46 14.04 -27.39
CA ALA A 179 12.80 14.48 -26.17
C ALA A 179 12.39 15.97 -26.18
N ARG A 180 12.67 16.69 -27.27
CA ARG A 180 12.42 18.13 -27.41
C ARG A 180 10.96 18.43 -27.75
N PHE A 181 10.35 19.38 -27.04
CA PHE A 181 9.09 19.99 -27.45
C PHE A 181 9.28 20.79 -28.75
N ARG A 182 8.28 20.72 -29.61
CA ARG A 182 8.18 21.37 -30.93
C ARG A 182 7.66 22.82 -30.87
N GLY A 183 6.90 23.22 -29.85
CA GLY A 183 6.17 24.50 -29.82
C GLY A 183 6.94 25.72 -29.31
N GLY A 184 8.23 25.58 -28.99
CA GLY A 184 9.10 26.71 -28.63
C GLY A 184 9.72 27.46 -29.81
N GLU A 185 9.51 27.00 -31.06
CA GLU A 185 9.93 27.71 -32.27
C GLU A 185 8.77 28.54 -32.82
N ASN A 186 8.99 29.85 -32.93
CA ASN A 186 8.05 30.79 -33.54
C ASN A 186 7.52 30.25 -34.88
N SER A 187 6.23 30.44 -35.07
CA SER A 187 5.33 29.94 -36.12
C SER A 187 5.62 30.47 -37.55
N GLY A 188 6.89 30.60 -37.93
CA GLY A 188 7.32 31.08 -39.26
C GLY A 188 7.74 29.99 -40.25
N ALA A 189 8.03 28.76 -39.83
CA ALA A 189 8.55 27.69 -40.71
C ALA A 189 7.58 26.51 -40.84
N ARG A 190 6.36 26.79 -41.33
CA ARG A 190 5.40 25.77 -41.75
C ARG A 190 5.82 25.25 -43.13
N ASN A 191 6.69 24.23 -43.21
CA ASN A 191 6.66 23.22 -44.29
C ASN A 191 7.72 22.12 -44.14
N ARG A 192 7.23 20.86 -44.24
CA ARG A 192 7.97 19.60 -44.50
C ARG A 192 8.86 19.17 -43.33
N VAL A 193 8.49 18.19 -42.50
CA VAL A 193 8.41 16.77 -42.83
C VAL A 193 7.31 16.10 -41.99
N ALA A 194 6.27 15.61 -42.65
CA ALA A 194 5.31 14.65 -42.12
C ALA A 194 5.67 13.27 -42.66
N PHE A 195 6.56 12.55 -41.97
CA PHE A 195 6.93 11.13 -42.10
C PHE A 195 8.07 10.93 -41.08
N PHE A 196 7.95 10.16 -40.00
CA PHE A 196 7.98 8.70 -39.89
C PHE A 196 7.20 8.33 -38.61
N GLY A 197 6.30 7.35 -38.56
CA GLY A 197 6.42 6.05 -39.22
C GLY A 197 7.28 5.17 -38.33
N LEU A 198 6.63 4.29 -37.57
CA LEU A 198 7.21 3.22 -36.77
C LEU A 198 8.32 2.52 -37.58
N ILE A 199 9.59 2.86 -37.33
CA ILE A 199 10.75 2.16 -37.88
C ILE A 199 11.43 1.47 -36.71
N VAL A 200 11.20 0.16 -36.63
CA VAL A 200 12.10 -0.79 -36.00
C VAL A 200 13.30 -0.90 -36.94
N LEU A 201 14.40 -0.22 -36.61
CA LEU A 201 15.71 -0.51 -37.20
C LEU A 201 16.57 -1.15 -36.11
N VAL A 202 16.56 -2.47 -36.12
CA VAL A 202 17.73 -3.27 -35.75
C VAL A 202 18.81 -2.91 -36.76
N VAL A 203 19.87 -2.23 -36.32
CA VAL A 203 21.29 -2.37 -36.74
C VAL A 203 22.09 -1.22 -36.12
N GLY A 204 23.13 -1.56 -35.34
CA GLY A 204 24.41 -0.86 -35.43
C GLY A 204 24.88 0.00 -34.25
N SER A 205 25.19 -0.62 -33.10
CA SER A 205 26.27 -0.16 -32.24
C SER A 205 26.97 -1.36 -31.59
N VAL A 206 27.76 -2.08 -32.41
CA VAL A 206 28.83 -2.95 -31.94
C VAL A 206 29.99 -2.03 -31.57
N GLY A 207 30.27 -1.90 -30.29
CA GLY A 207 31.39 -1.09 -29.82
C GLY A 207 31.45 -0.87 -28.31
N TRP A 208 31.11 -1.87 -27.48
CA TRP A 208 31.70 -2.05 -26.13
C TRP A 208 31.30 -3.36 -25.43
N TYR A 209 30.17 -4.00 -25.79
CA TYR A 209 29.59 -5.11 -25.01
C TYR A 209 30.09 -6.54 -25.35
N GLY A 210 31.17 -6.69 -26.12
CA GLY A 210 31.63 -7.98 -26.63
C GLY A 210 32.54 -8.81 -25.70
N MET A 211 32.98 -8.27 -24.55
CA MET A 211 34.01 -8.94 -23.72
C MET A 211 33.60 -9.27 -22.27
N ASN A 212 32.47 -8.75 -21.75
CA ASN A 212 31.96 -9.13 -20.41
C ASN A 212 30.78 -10.12 -20.44
N ALA A 213 30.01 -10.17 -21.53
CA ALA A 213 28.80 -11.01 -21.59
C ALA A 213 29.05 -12.53 -21.61
N TYR A 214 30.27 -12.98 -21.93
CA TYR A 214 30.59 -14.41 -21.97
C TYR A 214 31.13 -14.96 -20.62
N LEU A 215 31.57 -14.09 -19.71
CA LEU A 215 31.98 -14.48 -18.36
C LEU A 215 30.87 -14.29 -17.32
N ASP A 216 29.87 -13.44 -17.58
CA ASP A 216 28.75 -13.21 -16.67
C ASP A 216 27.53 -14.10 -16.88
N ALA A 217 27.36 -14.79 -18.01
CA ALA A 217 26.16 -15.61 -18.26
C ALA A 217 25.95 -16.73 -17.21
N LYS A 218 27.03 -17.27 -16.64
CA LYS A 218 26.97 -18.31 -15.58
C LYS A 218 26.75 -17.73 -14.18
N ASN A 219 27.17 -16.49 -13.94
CA ASN A 219 26.90 -15.76 -12.70
C ASN A 219 25.49 -15.15 -12.71
N ILE A 220 24.98 -14.71 -13.86
CA ILE A 220 23.62 -14.19 -14.04
C ILE A 220 22.59 -15.31 -13.86
N GLU A 221 22.83 -16.51 -14.38
CA GLU A 221 21.89 -17.63 -14.19
C GLU A 221 21.81 -18.09 -12.73
N SER A 222 22.96 -18.14 -12.03
CA SER A 222 22.99 -18.47 -10.60
C SER A 222 22.43 -17.34 -9.72
N GLN A 223 22.61 -16.07 -10.11
CA GLN A 223 22.02 -14.92 -9.42
C GLN A 223 20.51 -14.82 -9.67
N GLN A 224 20.03 -15.15 -10.88
CA GLN A 224 18.60 -15.25 -11.17
C GLN A 224 17.93 -16.40 -10.41
N GLN A 225 18.60 -17.55 -10.29
CA GLN A 225 18.12 -18.66 -9.45
C GLN A 225 18.02 -18.23 -7.99
N ARG A 226 19.07 -17.60 -7.43
CA ARG A 226 19.05 -17.07 -6.06
C ARG A 226 17.98 -16.00 -5.85
N ASN A 227 17.77 -15.10 -6.81
CA ASN A 227 16.73 -14.07 -6.69
C ASN A 227 15.32 -14.67 -6.74
N ARG A 228 15.09 -15.69 -7.58
CA ARG A 228 13.82 -16.43 -7.60
C ARG A 228 13.60 -17.20 -6.30
N GLU A 229 14.64 -17.85 -5.78
CA GLU A 229 14.59 -18.55 -4.49
C GLU A 229 14.24 -17.56 -3.37
N ASN A 230 14.90 -16.40 -3.31
CA ASN A 230 14.62 -15.34 -2.34
C ASN A 230 13.20 -14.78 -2.49
N GLN A 231 12.68 -14.64 -3.71
CA GLN A 231 11.31 -14.16 -3.94
C GLN A 231 10.26 -15.20 -3.53
N ILE A 232 10.51 -16.48 -3.80
CA ILE A 232 9.66 -17.57 -3.31
C ILE A 232 9.72 -17.63 -1.78
N GLU A 233 10.89 -17.43 -1.17
CA GLU A 233 11.06 -17.38 0.27
C GLU A 233 10.29 -16.21 0.89
N ARG A 234 10.43 -14.99 0.35
CA ARG A 234 9.64 -13.83 0.79
C ARG A 234 8.14 -14.05 0.61
N ALA A 235 7.71 -14.65 -0.49
CA ALA A 235 6.30 -14.98 -0.70
C ALA A 235 5.80 -16.04 0.31
N ARG A 236 6.65 -17.00 0.69
CA ARG A 236 6.34 -17.97 1.75
C ARG A 236 6.26 -17.30 3.11
N GLU A 237 7.16 -16.38 3.41
CA GLU A 237 7.14 -15.59 4.65
C GLU A 237 5.90 -14.71 4.72
N GLU A 238 5.56 -13.99 3.64
CA GLU A 238 4.33 -13.19 3.55
C GLU A 238 3.10 -14.07 3.75
N TYR A 239 3.02 -15.20 3.04
CA TYR A 239 1.91 -16.14 3.20
C TYR A 239 1.82 -16.71 4.62
N GLN A 240 2.96 -17.07 5.21
CA GLN A 240 3.02 -17.55 6.59
C GLN A 240 2.60 -16.48 7.60
N ASN A 241 2.96 -15.21 7.37
CA ASN A 241 2.50 -14.09 8.17
C ASN A 241 0.98 -13.94 8.08
N ILE A 242 0.40 -14.05 6.87
CA ILE A 242 -1.06 -14.06 6.69
C ILE A 242 -1.69 -15.21 7.49
N LEU A 243 -1.16 -16.43 7.40
CA LEU A 243 -1.69 -17.57 8.18
C LEU A 243 -1.57 -17.34 9.69
N ASN A 244 -0.45 -16.78 10.14
CA ASN A 244 -0.21 -16.48 11.55
C ASN A 244 -1.13 -15.37 12.05
N ASP A 245 -1.36 -14.33 11.26
CA ASP A 245 -2.28 -13.24 11.57
C ASP A 245 -3.72 -13.79 11.67
N LEU A 246 -4.19 -14.50 10.64
CA LEU A 246 -5.52 -15.12 10.62
C LEU A 246 -5.72 -16.11 11.77
N GLY A 247 -4.72 -16.95 12.03
CA GLY A 247 -4.78 -17.96 13.09
C GLY A 247 -4.67 -17.35 14.50
N GLY A 248 -3.92 -16.26 14.64
CA GLY A 248 -3.70 -15.54 15.90
C GLY A 248 -4.85 -14.62 16.31
N MET A 249 -5.79 -14.32 15.40
CA MET A 249 -6.97 -13.51 15.71
C MET A 249 -7.78 -14.10 16.87
N ALA A 250 -8.33 -13.22 17.71
CA ALA A 250 -9.12 -13.62 18.87
C ALA A 250 -10.49 -14.18 18.46
N GLN A 251 -10.67 -15.50 18.59
CA GLN A 251 -11.94 -16.17 18.30
C GLN A 251 -13.07 -15.55 19.13
N ALA A 252 -14.14 -15.12 18.47
CA ALA A 252 -15.17 -14.29 19.07
C ALA A 252 -15.87 -14.95 20.28
N GLY A 253 -16.30 -16.21 20.15
CA GLY A 253 -17.07 -16.90 21.20
C GLY A 253 -16.32 -17.02 22.54
N PRO A 254 -15.17 -17.72 22.58
CA PRO A 254 -14.37 -17.85 23.80
C PRO A 254 -13.89 -16.50 24.34
N THR A 255 -13.43 -15.60 23.47
CA THR A 255 -12.92 -14.30 23.88
C THR A 255 -14.00 -13.43 24.53
N ILE A 256 -15.22 -13.39 23.95
CA ILE A 256 -16.36 -12.69 24.56
C ILE A 256 -16.72 -13.27 25.93
N ARG A 257 -16.66 -14.60 26.10
CA ARG A 257 -16.89 -15.21 27.42
C ARG A 257 -15.80 -14.88 28.43
N THR A 258 -14.53 -14.84 28.00
CA THR A 258 -13.45 -14.45 28.89
C THR A 258 -13.62 -13.00 29.31
N MET A 259 -13.81 -12.06 28.37
CA MET A 259 -14.11 -10.65 28.66
C MET A 259 -15.32 -10.51 29.59
N TRP A 260 -16.38 -11.29 29.37
CA TRP A 260 -17.55 -11.30 30.25
C TRP A 260 -17.19 -11.69 31.68
N LYS A 261 -16.43 -12.78 31.86
CA LYS A 261 -16.12 -13.33 33.19
C LYS A 261 -15.03 -12.58 33.93
N SER A 262 -13.99 -12.10 33.24
CA SER A 262 -12.82 -11.47 33.87
C SER A 262 -12.94 -9.95 33.98
N VAL A 263 -13.64 -9.30 33.04
CA VAL A 263 -13.73 -7.84 32.98
C VAL A 263 -15.14 -7.37 33.33
N LEU A 264 -16.14 -7.71 32.51
CA LEU A 264 -17.47 -7.10 32.60
C LEU A 264 -18.25 -7.49 33.86
N PHE A 265 -18.31 -8.79 34.18
CA PHE A 265 -19.08 -9.29 35.32
C PHE A 265 -18.53 -8.85 36.69
N PRO A 266 -17.20 -8.86 36.93
CA PRO A 266 -16.65 -8.40 38.20
C PRO A 266 -16.62 -6.87 38.35
N THR A 267 -16.81 -6.11 37.26
CA THR A 267 -16.75 -4.65 37.29
C THR A 267 -17.88 -4.07 38.14
N GLU A 268 -17.52 -3.34 39.19
CA GLU A 268 -18.47 -2.63 40.02
C GLU A 268 -19.00 -1.39 39.30
N THR A 269 -20.31 -1.24 39.26
CA THR A 269 -20.94 -0.14 38.50
C THR A 269 -20.94 1.18 39.28
N ARG A 270 -20.72 1.12 40.60
CA ARG A 270 -20.65 2.26 41.51
C ARG A 270 -19.63 2.02 42.62
N ILE A 271 -18.68 2.93 42.79
CA ILE A 271 -17.63 2.86 43.80
C ILE A 271 -17.52 4.20 44.51
N GLY A 272 -18.11 4.34 45.69
CA GLY A 272 -17.84 5.47 46.59
C GLY A 272 -18.00 6.88 45.97
N GLY A 273 -18.99 7.10 45.11
CA GLY A 273 -19.23 8.37 44.39
C GLY A 273 -18.77 8.38 42.93
N TRP A 274 -18.13 7.30 42.48
CA TRP A 274 -17.76 7.06 41.09
C TRP A 274 -18.78 6.15 40.42
N GLU A 275 -19.21 6.48 39.22
CA GLU A 275 -20.12 5.67 38.40
C GLU A 275 -19.41 5.19 37.14
N LEU A 276 -19.64 3.93 36.77
CA LEU A 276 -19.14 3.37 35.51
C LEU A 276 -19.78 4.13 34.33
N GLU A 277 -18.96 4.59 33.39
CA GLU A 277 -19.42 5.31 32.20
C GLU A 277 -19.30 4.44 30.95
N ALA A 278 -18.14 3.85 30.72
CA ALA A 278 -17.86 3.03 29.56
C ALA A 278 -16.82 1.92 29.85
N ILE A 279 -16.83 0.88 29.03
CA ILE A 279 -15.76 -0.13 28.98
C ILE A 279 -15.39 -0.34 27.51
N GLU A 280 -14.13 -0.17 27.15
CA GLU A 280 -13.63 -0.36 25.79
C GLU A 280 -12.50 -1.39 25.79
N CYS A 281 -12.68 -2.49 25.09
CA CYS A 281 -11.69 -3.55 24.96
C CYS A 281 -11.19 -3.64 23.52
N ALA A 282 -9.87 -3.63 23.36
CA ALA A 282 -9.16 -3.81 22.10
C ALA A 282 -7.78 -4.44 22.39
N GLU A 283 -7.27 -5.26 21.47
CA GLU A 283 -5.89 -5.77 21.52
C GLU A 283 -5.48 -6.41 22.87
N LYS A 284 -6.39 -7.18 23.50
CA LYS A 284 -6.18 -7.88 24.80
C LYS A 284 -6.15 -6.98 26.04
N ASP A 285 -6.46 -5.69 25.90
CA ASP A 285 -6.62 -4.76 27.02
C ASP A 285 -8.03 -4.16 27.03
N CYS A 286 -8.51 -3.83 28.23
CA CYS A 286 -9.80 -3.19 28.45
C CYS A 286 -9.62 -1.93 29.29
N GLN A 287 -10.12 -0.80 28.79
CA GLN A 287 -10.21 0.46 29.50
C GLN A 287 -11.58 0.61 30.13
N ILE A 288 -11.64 0.60 31.46
CA ILE A 288 -12.85 0.75 32.25
C ILE A 288 -12.87 2.18 32.79
N GLN A 289 -13.79 2.99 32.28
CA GLN A 289 -13.91 4.40 32.60
C GLN A 289 -14.97 4.65 33.67
N TYR A 290 -14.56 5.33 34.73
CA TYR A 290 -15.42 5.81 35.80
C TYR A 290 -15.47 7.34 35.81
N LYS A 291 -16.64 7.87 36.18
CA LYS A 291 -16.87 9.30 36.36
C LYS A 291 -17.21 9.60 37.81
N ASN A 292 -16.54 10.59 38.39
CA ASN A 292 -16.79 11.06 39.75
C ASN A 292 -18.02 11.98 39.76
N THR A 293 -19.17 11.47 40.20
CA THR A 293 -20.41 12.25 40.25
C THR A 293 -20.54 13.05 41.54
N ASP A 294 -19.86 12.61 42.60
CA ASP A 294 -20.02 13.15 43.96
C ASP A 294 -18.78 13.91 44.46
N LEU A 295 -17.80 14.17 43.57
CA LEU A 295 -16.52 14.83 43.88
C LEU A 295 -15.79 14.19 45.07
N THR A 296 -15.85 12.86 45.18
CA THR A 296 -15.21 12.12 46.27
C THR A 296 -13.71 11.95 46.02
N LEU A 297 -12.95 11.72 47.09
CA LEU A 297 -11.50 11.55 47.00
C LEU A 297 -11.13 10.36 46.09
N PRO A 298 -10.18 10.53 45.16
CA PRO A 298 -9.68 9.47 44.28
C PRO A 298 -9.23 8.19 44.97
N GLU A 299 -8.73 8.31 46.22
CA GLU A 299 -8.28 7.19 47.05
C GLU A 299 -9.35 6.10 47.23
N LYS A 300 -10.63 6.46 47.23
CA LYS A 300 -11.73 5.48 47.33
C LYS A 300 -11.80 4.57 46.11
N LEU A 301 -11.62 5.15 44.92
CA LEU A 301 -11.59 4.39 43.68
C LEU A 301 -10.33 3.51 43.65
N GLN A 302 -9.17 4.08 43.98
CA GLN A 302 -7.89 3.37 44.03
C GLN A 302 -7.94 2.16 44.97
N THR A 303 -8.40 2.35 46.21
CA THR A 303 -8.48 1.28 47.21
C THR A 303 -9.39 0.14 46.76
N ARG A 304 -10.50 0.45 46.08
CA ARG A 304 -11.46 -0.58 45.67
C ARG A 304 -11.00 -1.37 44.45
N LEU A 305 -10.31 -0.69 43.54
CA LEU A 305 -9.80 -1.26 42.29
C LEU A 305 -8.39 -1.87 42.43
N ASP A 306 -7.79 -1.77 43.61
CA ASP A 306 -6.51 -2.39 43.92
C ASP A 306 -6.56 -3.91 43.70
N GLY A 307 -5.61 -4.42 42.91
CA GLY A 307 -5.56 -5.82 42.48
C GLY A 307 -6.60 -6.24 41.44
N PHE A 308 -7.59 -5.40 41.11
CA PHE A 308 -8.48 -5.63 39.97
C PHE A 308 -7.87 -5.06 38.69
N CYS A 309 -7.43 -3.80 38.71
CA CYS A 309 -6.80 -3.15 37.56
C CYS A 309 -5.32 -3.49 37.47
N ASP A 310 -4.80 -3.57 36.25
CA ASP A 310 -3.35 -3.68 36.03
C ASP A 310 -2.70 -2.30 36.11
N SER A 311 -3.43 -1.25 35.71
CA SER A 311 -3.10 0.13 36.02
C SER A 311 -4.36 0.98 36.23
N LEU A 312 -4.25 2.03 37.04
CA LEU A 312 -5.31 2.98 37.27
C LEU A 312 -4.76 4.40 37.11
N THR A 313 -5.33 5.14 36.18
CA THR A 313 -5.03 6.55 35.95
C THR A 313 -6.23 7.39 36.36
N ILE A 314 -5.97 8.52 36.98
CA ILE A 314 -7.00 9.48 37.39
C ILE A 314 -6.55 10.82 36.84
N ASP A 315 -7.46 11.53 36.19
CA ASP A 315 -7.17 12.84 35.64
C ASP A 315 -6.80 13.85 36.74
N ALA A 316 -6.15 14.94 36.35
CA ALA A 316 -5.69 15.95 37.30
C ALA A 316 -6.84 16.62 38.07
N GLU A 317 -8.03 16.64 37.49
CA GLU A 317 -9.24 17.22 38.08
C GLU A 317 -9.95 16.25 39.04
N GLY A 318 -9.60 14.96 39.01
CA GLY A 318 -10.23 13.91 39.83
C GLY A 318 -11.67 13.61 39.41
N ILE A 319 -12.02 13.87 38.14
CA ILE A 319 -13.35 13.70 37.57
C ILE A 319 -13.45 12.37 36.81
N VAL A 320 -12.36 11.93 36.17
CA VAL A 320 -12.33 10.71 35.35
C VAL A 320 -11.24 9.77 35.85
N GLY A 321 -11.60 8.50 36.03
CA GLY A 321 -10.69 7.42 36.39
C GLY A 321 -10.74 6.33 35.33
N ILE A 322 -9.59 5.93 34.80
CA ILE A 322 -9.47 4.89 33.79
C ILE A 322 -8.64 3.74 34.38
N CYS A 323 -9.30 2.60 34.52
CA CYS A 323 -8.71 1.33 34.92
C CYS A 323 -8.38 0.51 33.68
N ALA A 324 -7.11 0.20 33.44
CA ALA A 324 -6.70 -0.75 32.40
C ALA A 324 -6.68 -2.17 32.97
N LYS A 325 -7.19 -3.13 32.20
CA LYS A 325 -7.26 -4.54 32.56
C LYS A 325 -7.06 -5.44 31.36
N GLY A 326 -5.95 -6.18 31.37
CA GLY A 326 -5.68 -7.23 30.41
C GLY A 326 -6.63 -8.43 30.55
N TYR A 327 -6.88 -9.09 29.44
CA TYR A 327 -7.61 -10.35 29.38
C TYR A 327 -6.92 -11.34 28.43
N GLU A 328 -7.17 -12.63 28.64
CA GLU A 328 -6.70 -13.68 27.74
C GLU A 328 -7.71 -13.87 26.60
N ASP A 329 -7.26 -13.71 25.36
CA ASP A 329 -8.00 -14.13 24.18
C ASP A 329 -7.69 -15.60 23.84
N THR A 330 -8.58 -16.20 23.05
CA THR A 330 -8.34 -17.54 22.49
C THR A 330 -8.13 -17.38 20.99
N PRO A 331 -6.96 -17.70 20.44
CA PRO A 331 -6.71 -17.59 19.01
C PRO A 331 -7.58 -18.58 18.22
N ILE A 332 -7.93 -18.22 16.99
CA ILE A 332 -8.72 -19.06 16.07
C ILE A 332 -8.05 -20.42 15.83
N ALA A 333 -6.74 -20.40 15.59
CA ALA A 333 -5.90 -21.58 15.42
C ALA A 333 -4.96 -21.72 16.63
N HIS A 334 -4.83 -22.94 17.16
CA HIS A 334 -3.89 -23.21 18.24
C HIS A 334 -2.45 -23.06 17.74
N LEU A 335 -1.78 -21.99 18.19
CA LEU A 335 -0.33 -21.89 18.18
C LEU A 335 0.19 -22.93 19.19
N GLY A 336 0.86 -23.98 18.70
CA GLY A 336 1.59 -24.90 19.55
C GLY A 336 2.86 -24.26 20.12
N GLU A 337 3.87 -25.07 20.46
CA GLU A 337 5.19 -24.58 20.91
C GLU A 337 5.98 -23.85 19.80
N LEU A 338 5.54 -23.93 18.54
CA LEU A 338 6.11 -23.22 17.39
C LEU A 338 5.05 -22.28 16.77
N PRO A 339 5.39 -21.03 16.45
CA PRO A 339 4.44 -20.02 15.96
C PRO A 339 4.22 -20.14 14.44
N ILE A 340 3.89 -21.34 13.97
CA ILE A 340 3.65 -21.58 12.54
C ILE A 340 2.26 -22.19 12.41
N VAL A 341 1.31 -21.36 11.99
CA VAL A 341 -0.04 -21.79 11.64
C VAL A 341 0.00 -22.41 10.25
N THR A 342 -0.59 -23.59 10.07
CA THR A 342 -0.66 -24.27 8.76
C THR A 342 -1.96 -23.96 8.03
N ASP A 343 -1.96 -24.16 6.70
CA ASP A 343 -3.16 -24.01 5.87
C ASP A 343 -4.32 -24.88 6.38
N GLU A 344 -4.07 -26.12 6.79
CA GLU A 344 -5.11 -27.02 7.27
C GLU A 344 -5.80 -26.48 8.53
N GLN A 345 -5.03 -25.86 9.43
CA GLN A 345 -5.57 -25.26 10.65
C GLN A 345 -6.48 -24.06 10.35
N ILE A 346 -6.18 -23.31 9.28
CA ILE A 346 -7.03 -22.21 8.81
C ILE A 346 -8.24 -22.76 8.05
N ILE A 347 -8.07 -23.76 7.19
CA ILE A 347 -9.17 -24.34 6.39
C ILE A 347 -10.30 -24.85 7.29
N ASP A 348 -9.97 -25.51 8.39
CA ASP A 348 -10.94 -26.06 9.35
C ASP A 348 -11.78 -24.98 10.07
N VAL A 349 -11.38 -23.72 10.00
CA VAL A 349 -12.08 -22.61 10.64
C VAL A 349 -12.77 -21.68 9.65
N LEU A 350 -12.48 -21.77 8.35
CA LEU A 350 -13.11 -20.92 7.33
C LEU A 350 -14.62 -21.11 7.30
N LEU A 351 -15.35 -19.99 7.20
CA LEU A 351 -16.80 -20.03 7.09
C LEU A 351 -17.22 -20.39 5.67
N THR A 352 -18.15 -21.33 5.56
CA THR A 352 -18.87 -21.59 4.32
C THR A 352 -19.98 -20.55 4.10
N LYS A 353 -20.55 -20.51 2.89
CA LYS A 353 -21.74 -19.68 2.63
C LYS A 353 -22.91 -20.02 3.56
N ALA A 354 -23.11 -21.30 3.86
CA ALA A 354 -24.15 -21.74 4.79
C ALA A 354 -23.87 -21.28 6.23
N ASP A 355 -22.60 -21.18 6.63
CA ASP A 355 -22.22 -20.62 7.93
C ASP A 355 -22.53 -19.13 7.99
N LEU A 356 -22.21 -18.38 6.94
CA LEU A 356 -22.55 -16.95 6.85
C LEU A 356 -24.05 -16.70 6.90
N ASP A 357 -24.85 -17.49 6.18
CA ASP A 357 -26.31 -17.37 6.22
C ASP A 357 -26.86 -17.64 7.65
N ARG A 358 -26.27 -18.62 8.36
CA ARG A 358 -26.61 -18.90 9.76
C ARG A 358 -26.16 -17.80 10.71
N LEU A 359 -24.97 -17.25 10.52
CA LEU A 359 -24.43 -16.14 11.30
C LEU A 359 -25.31 -14.89 11.14
N LEU A 360 -25.65 -14.55 9.90
CA LEU A 360 -26.56 -13.45 9.56
C LEU A 360 -27.93 -13.66 10.20
N ALA A 361 -28.51 -14.86 10.12
CA ALA A 361 -29.77 -15.18 10.79
C ALA A 361 -29.67 -15.03 12.33
N GLY A 362 -28.53 -15.39 12.91
CA GLY A 362 -28.21 -15.18 14.32
C GLY A 362 -28.21 -13.70 14.71
N PHE A 363 -27.51 -12.86 13.93
CA PHE A 363 -27.50 -11.40 14.13
C PHE A 363 -28.90 -10.80 13.99
N MET A 364 -29.66 -11.20 12.96
CA MET A 364 -31.06 -10.77 12.79
C MET A 364 -31.92 -11.15 13.98
N THR A 365 -31.71 -12.35 14.54
CA THR A 365 -32.46 -12.81 15.71
C THR A 365 -32.13 -11.97 16.93
N LEU A 366 -30.86 -11.77 17.25
CA LEU A 366 -30.41 -10.94 18.38
C LEU A 366 -30.87 -9.49 18.24
N ALA A 367 -30.77 -8.91 17.03
CA ALA A 367 -31.19 -7.55 16.77
C ALA A 367 -32.71 -7.36 16.93
N ARG A 368 -33.52 -8.39 16.65
CA ARG A 368 -34.98 -8.34 16.88
C ARG A 368 -35.38 -8.42 18.35
N MET A 369 -34.50 -8.91 19.23
CA MET A 369 -34.85 -9.13 20.65
C MET A 369 -34.96 -7.84 21.47
N ALA A 370 -34.40 -6.72 21.01
CA ALA A 370 -34.46 -5.46 21.73
C ALA A 370 -34.47 -4.23 20.82
N GLN A 371 -35.17 -3.20 21.28
CA GLN A 371 -35.19 -1.89 20.64
C GLN A 371 -33.81 -1.22 20.78
N GLY A 372 -33.32 -0.62 19.70
CA GLY A 372 -31.99 0.00 19.65
C GLY A 372 -30.85 -0.94 19.26
N SER A 373 -31.13 -2.24 19.11
CA SER A 373 -30.15 -3.17 18.55
C SER A 373 -29.99 -2.98 17.04
N ALA A 374 -28.77 -3.16 16.56
CA ALA A 374 -28.42 -3.08 15.13
C ALA A 374 -27.32 -4.10 14.81
N TYR A 375 -27.21 -4.47 13.53
CA TYR A 375 -26.11 -5.28 13.05
C TYR A 375 -25.70 -4.82 11.65
N ALA A 376 -24.44 -5.04 11.30
CA ALA A 376 -23.92 -4.91 9.96
C ALA A 376 -22.97 -6.07 9.66
N ILE A 377 -23.00 -6.54 8.42
CA ILE A 377 -22.06 -7.54 7.92
C ILE A 377 -21.74 -7.19 6.47
N ASN A 378 -20.47 -6.87 6.22
CA ASN A 378 -19.98 -6.46 4.91
C ASN A 378 -19.61 -7.67 4.09
N SER A 379 -19.69 -7.56 2.75
CA SER A 379 -19.22 -8.64 1.88
C SER A 379 -17.72 -8.86 2.05
N ALA A 380 -17.30 -10.12 2.04
CA ALA A 380 -15.89 -10.46 2.17
C ALA A 380 -15.11 -10.03 0.91
N VAL A 381 -13.98 -9.36 1.12
CA VAL A 381 -13.02 -8.96 0.09
C VAL A 381 -11.80 -9.87 0.13
N GLU A 382 -11.16 -10.05 -1.02
CA GLU A 382 -9.93 -10.82 -1.12
C GLU A 382 -8.82 -10.21 -0.24
N TYR A 383 -8.18 -11.05 0.56
CA TYR A 383 -7.04 -10.65 1.36
C TYR A 383 -5.86 -10.38 0.42
N PRO A 384 -5.21 -9.21 0.50
CA PRO A 384 -4.12 -8.88 -0.41
C PRO A 384 -2.94 -9.81 -0.16
N PHE A 385 -2.60 -10.64 -1.16
CA PHE A 385 -1.40 -11.47 -1.15
C PHE A 385 -0.54 -11.16 -2.39
N ARG A 386 0.56 -10.44 -2.17
CA ARG A 386 1.44 -9.95 -3.26
C ARG A 386 2.26 -11.10 -3.86
N GLY A 387 2.55 -12.13 -3.07
CA GLY A 387 3.26 -13.34 -3.47
C GLY A 387 2.49 -14.32 -4.38
N SER A 388 1.24 -14.04 -4.77
CA SER A 388 0.38 -14.96 -5.55
C SER A 388 1.01 -15.47 -6.85
N ARG A 389 1.83 -14.66 -7.52
CA ARG A 389 2.57 -15.06 -8.73
C ARG A 389 3.67 -16.09 -8.45
N TRP A 390 4.25 -16.07 -7.25
CA TRP A 390 5.38 -16.91 -6.85
C TRP A 390 4.94 -18.18 -6.10
N LEU A 391 3.76 -18.14 -5.49
CA LEU A 391 3.10 -19.27 -4.84
C LEU A 391 1.70 -19.46 -5.45
N PRO A 392 1.60 -20.06 -6.65
CA PRO A 392 0.32 -20.27 -7.31
C PRO A 392 -0.61 -21.25 -6.57
N ASP A 393 -0.03 -22.10 -5.73
CA ASP A 393 -0.78 -23.06 -4.91
C ASP A 393 -1.26 -22.45 -3.58
N ALA A 394 -0.84 -21.22 -3.24
CA ALA A 394 -1.30 -20.51 -2.06
C ALA A 394 -2.80 -20.20 -2.19
N ARG A 395 -3.54 -20.40 -1.10
CA ARG A 395 -4.98 -20.21 -1.10
C ARG A 395 -5.32 -18.73 -1.00
N VAL A 396 -6.34 -18.31 -1.75
CA VAL A 396 -6.93 -16.98 -1.63
C VAL A 396 -7.97 -17.00 -0.50
N PHE A 397 -7.71 -16.21 0.53
CA PHE A 397 -8.66 -15.98 1.63
C PHE A 397 -9.49 -14.74 1.36
N ARG A 398 -10.74 -14.72 1.84
CA ARG A 398 -11.56 -13.51 1.82
C ARG A 398 -11.99 -13.14 3.23
N GLN A 399 -11.83 -11.87 3.56
CA GLN A 399 -12.16 -11.31 4.87
C GLN A 399 -13.34 -10.35 4.75
N GLY A 400 -14.35 -10.53 5.59
CA GLY A 400 -15.44 -9.57 5.76
C GLY A 400 -15.45 -9.00 7.17
N GLU A 401 -16.08 -7.83 7.32
CA GLU A 401 -16.24 -7.15 8.60
C GLU A 401 -17.66 -7.31 9.12
N TRP A 402 -17.81 -7.30 10.43
CA TRP A 402 -19.12 -7.32 11.09
C TRP A 402 -19.18 -6.40 12.29
N SER A 403 -20.38 -5.93 12.59
CA SER A 403 -20.70 -5.21 13.83
C SER A 403 -22.05 -5.64 14.38
N LEU A 404 -22.16 -5.66 15.70
CA LEU A 404 -23.36 -6.00 16.43
C LEU A 404 -23.53 -5.07 17.63
N VAL A 405 -24.63 -4.35 17.68
CA VAL A 405 -25.01 -3.48 18.80
C VAL A 405 -26.23 -4.09 19.46
N VAL A 406 -26.14 -4.48 20.74
CA VAL A 406 -27.24 -5.09 21.50
C VAL A 406 -27.17 -4.72 22.98
N PRO A 407 -28.26 -4.87 23.75
CA PRO A 407 -28.19 -4.69 25.20
C PRO A 407 -27.22 -5.67 25.87
N VAL A 408 -26.46 -5.19 26.85
CA VAL A 408 -25.42 -5.95 27.56
C VAL A 408 -25.92 -7.27 28.18
N LYS A 409 -27.20 -7.34 28.56
CA LYS A 409 -27.82 -8.57 29.10
C LYS A 409 -27.81 -9.76 28.13
N TYR A 410 -27.59 -9.53 26.83
CA TYR A 410 -27.53 -10.58 25.81
C TYR A 410 -26.10 -11.05 25.49
N ILE A 411 -25.07 -10.50 26.15
CA ILE A 411 -23.67 -10.82 25.83
C ILE A 411 -23.34 -12.31 25.94
N ASP A 412 -23.95 -13.02 26.89
CA ASP A 412 -23.80 -14.48 27.04
C ASP A 412 -24.40 -15.22 25.83
N SER A 413 -25.58 -14.78 25.36
CA SER A 413 -26.21 -15.32 24.14
C SER A 413 -25.37 -15.06 22.88
N ILE A 414 -24.66 -13.93 22.82
CA ILE A 414 -23.73 -13.62 21.74
C ILE A 414 -22.52 -14.56 21.78
N GLY A 415 -21.96 -14.81 22.96
CA GLY A 415 -20.87 -15.78 23.13
C GLY A 415 -21.26 -17.19 22.66
N ILE A 416 -22.48 -17.63 22.98
CA ILE A 416 -23.04 -18.92 22.52
C ILE A 416 -23.24 -18.95 20.99
N LEU A 417 -23.67 -17.83 20.39
CA LEU A 417 -23.80 -17.73 18.94
C LEU A 417 -22.44 -17.92 18.25
N PHE A 418 -21.41 -17.21 18.71
CA PHE A 418 -20.08 -17.25 18.10
C PHE A 418 -19.31 -18.55 18.38
N ASP A 419 -19.69 -19.35 19.38
CA ASP A 419 -19.11 -20.69 19.57
C ASP A 419 -19.32 -21.62 18.39
N GLN A 420 -20.36 -21.36 17.59
CA GLN A 420 -20.70 -22.17 16.43
C GLN A 420 -19.82 -21.84 15.23
N PHE A 421 -19.04 -20.74 15.27
CA PHE A 421 -18.32 -20.20 14.13
C PHE A 421 -16.87 -19.88 14.51
N ARG A 422 -15.95 -20.80 14.19
CA ARG A 422 -14.53 -20.65 14.54
C ARG A 422 -13.83 -19.56 13.72
N GLY A 423 -14.22 -19.36 12.46
CA GLY A 423 -13.68 -18.32 11.57
C GLY A 423 -14.22 -16.91 11.81
N VAL A 424 -14.75 -16.64 13.01
CA VAL A 424 -15.18 -15.30 13.40
C VAL A 424 -14.30 -14.80 14.53
N ALA A 425 -13.65 -13.66 14.32
CA ALA A 425 -12.85 -12.98 15.32
C ALA A 425 -13.58 -11.74 15.85
N VAL A 426 -13.32 -11.42 17.12
CA VAL A 426 -13.71 -10.14 17.74
C VAL A 426 -12.48 -9.24 17.83
N SER A 427 -12.61 -8.00 17.36
CA SER A 427 -11.53 -7.01 17.40
C SER A 427 -11.75 -6.01 18.51
N THR A 428 -12.99 -5.55 18.68
CA THR A 428 -13.34 -4.56 19.71
C THR A 428 -14.66 -4.87 20.39
N LEU A 429 -14.73 -4.50 21.66
CA LEU A 429 -15.96 -4.47 22.47
C LEU A 429 -16.06 -3.11 23.14
N SER A 430 -17.15 -2.37 22.90
CA SER A 430 -17.45 -1.12 23.59
C SER A 430 -18.78 -1.24 24.32
N LEU A 431 -18.77 -1.04 25.63
CA LEU A 431 -19.97 -0.97 26.46
C LEU A 431 -20.19 0.48 26.86
N ASN A 432 -21.34 1.03 26.50
CA ASN A 432 -21.80 2.30 27.03
C ASN A 432 -22.77 2.03 28.20
N TRP A 433 -22.36 2.35 29.42
CA TRP A 433 -23.12 1.98 30.62
C TRP A 433 -24.47 2.71 30.73
N ASN A 434 -24.51 3.97 30.28
CA ASN A 434 -25.71 4.81 30.31
C ASN A 434 -26.84 4.23 29.44
N SER A 435 -26.50 3.77 28.24
CA SER A 435 -27.45 3.13 27.33
C SER A 435 -27.62 1.63 27.60
N ARG A 436 -26.70 1.02 28.36
CA ARG A 436 -26.58 -0.43 28.58
C ARG A 436 -26.46 -1.22 27.28
N MET A 437 -25.89 -0.59 26.25
CA MET A 437 -25.65 -1.19 24.95
C MET A 437 -24.18 -1.58 24.82
N VAL A 438 -23.94 -2.79 24.35
CA VAL A 438 -22.63 -3.26 23.93
C VAL A 438 -22.56 -3.26 22.40
N GLU A 439 -21.51 -2.66 21.87
CA GLU A 439 -21.11 -2.73 20.48
C GLU A 439 -19.93 -3.69 20.36
N LEU A 440 -20.07 -4.70 19.52
CA LEU A 440 -19.02 -5.64 19.17
C LEU A 440 -18.68 -5.43 17.71
N ARG A 441 -17.39 -5.38 17.40
CA ARG A 441 -16.91 -5.37 16.01
C ARG A 441 -15.84 -6.41 15.83
N GLY A 442 -15.77 -6.94 14.63
CA GLY A 442 -14.74 -7.89 14.28
C GLY A 442 -14.76 -8.24 12.82
N ILE A 443 -14.10 -9.34 12.53
CA ILE A 443 -13.94 -9.86 11.17
C ILE A 443 -14.33 -11.32 11.11
N TYR A 444 -14.62 -11.77 9.91
CA TYR A 444 -14.86 -13.17 9.61
C TYR A 444 -14.09 -13.55 8.35
N VAL A 445 -13.69 -14.81 8.27
CA VAL A 445 -12.86 -15.31 7.19
C VAL A 445 -13.59 -16.42 6.44
N THR A 446 -13.53 -16.37 5.11
CA THR A 446 -14.10 -17.36 4.20
C THR A 446 -13.03 -17.84 3.23
N GLY A 447 -13.16 -19.08 2.76
CA GLY A 447 -12.36 -19.60 1.65
C GLY A 447 -13.15 -19.56 0.34
N GLU A 448 -12.45 -19.47 -0.78
CA GLU A 448 -13.06 -19.89 -2.05
C GLU A 448 -13.38 -21.38 -1.98
N GLU A 449 -14.63 -21.74 -2.32
CA GLU A 449 -14.90 -23.08 -2.83
C GLU A 449 -13.98 -23.27 -4.03
N ILE A 450 -13.13 -24.29 -4.00
CA ILE A 450 -12.42 -24.73 -5.21
C ILE A 450 -13.54 -25.02 -6.23
N SER A 451 -13.74 -24.10 -7.17
CA SER A 451 -14.73 -24.30 -8.22
C SER A 451 -14.21 -25.46 -9.07
N ASN A 452 -14.69 -26.67 -8.79
CA ASN A 452 -14.54 -27.82 -9.67
C ASN A 452 -15.43 -27.65 -10.91
N GLU A 453 -15.32 -26.51 -11.59
CA GLU A 453 -15.91 -26.25 -12.90
C GLU A 453 -14.84 -25.59 -13.78
N GLY A 454 -14.21 -26.43 -14.61
CA GLY A 454 -13.19 -26.10 -15.59
C GLY A 454 -12.69 -27.35 -16.28
#